data_AF-A0A379AGJ9-F1
#
_entry.id   AF-A0A379AGJ9-F1
#
_cell.length_a   1.000
_cell.length_b   1.000
_cell.length_c   1.000
_cell.angle_alpha   90.00
_cell.angle_beta   90.00
_cell.angle_gamma   90.00
#
_symmetry.space_group_name_H-M   'P 1'
#
loop_
_entity.id
_entity.type
_entity.pdbx_description
1 polymer ?
#
loop_
_entity_poly.entity_id
_entity_poly.type
_entity_poly.pdbx_seq_one_letter_code
_entity_poly.pdbx_strand_id
1 'polypeptide(L)'
;MNGMATVTKIAGETVGQEFLVFTLGDEEYGIDILKVQEIRGYDQVTRIANTPEFIRGVTNLRGVIVPIIDLRVKFAQPDVEYNEKHRGYRAESGKSRGRYCG
;
A
#
# COMPACT_ATOMS: atom_id res chain seq x y z
N MET A 1 18.65 -36.06 17.59
CA MET A 1 18.38 -36.94 16.42
C MET A 1 16.87 -37.02 16.24
N ASN A 2 16.42 -36.64 15.04
CA ASN A 2 15.10 -36.85 14.41
C ASN A 2 13.90 -36.18 15.11
N GLY A 3 13.17 -35.23 14.52
CA GLY A 3 12.88 -35.04 13.11
C GLY A 3 11.37 -35.20 12.93
N MET A 4 10.62 -34.10 12.99
CA MET A 4 9.26 -34.05 12.48
C MET A 4 9.18 -32.89 11.49
N ALA A 5 9.45 -33.22 10.22
CA ALA A 5 9.12 -32.39 9.09
C ALA A 5 7.63 -32.55 8.80
N THR A 6 6.84 -31.53 9.09
CA THR A 6 5.49 -31.41 8.52
C THR A 6 5.61 -30.94 7.08
N VAL A 7 5.62 -31.91 6.16
CA VAL A 7 5.39 -31.70 4.73
C VAL A 7 3.94 -31.24 4.57
N THR A 8 3.73 -29.94 4.31
CA THR A 8 2.41 -29.43 3.91
C THR A 8 2.39 -29.23 2.41
N LYS A 9 1.89 -30.25 1.70
CA LYS A 9 1.22 -30.24 0.40
C LYS A 9 1.56 -29.09 -0.55
N ILE A 10 2.44 -29.36 -1.54
CA ILE A 10 2.52 -28.61 -2.79
C ILE A 10 1.51 -29.23 -3.76
N ALA A 11 0.34 -28.59 -3.91
CA ALA A 11 -0.57 -28.84 -5.04
C ALA A 11 -1.56 -27.68 -5.12
N GLY A 12 -1.26 -26.72 -6.01
CA GLY A 12 -2.15 -25.63 -6.37
C GLY A 12 -1.55 -24.94 -7.57
N GLU A 13 -2.37 -24.68 -8.60
CA GLU A 13 -2.01 -23.86 -9.75
C GLU A 13 -1.15 -22.66 -9.32
N THR A 14 -0.12 -22.32 -10.09
CA THR A 14 0.47 -20.97 -10.01
C THR A 14 -0.56 -19.99 -10.53
N VAL A 15 -1.60 -19.75 -9.72
CA VAL A 15 -2.46 -18.58 -9.85
C VAL A 15 -1.51 -17.41 -9.71
N GLY A 16 -1.23 -16.74 -10.83
CA GLY A 16 -0.34 -15.59 -10.85
C GLY A 16 -0.79 -14.61 -9.77
N GLN A 17 0.11 -14.28 -8.84
CA GLN A 17 -0.19 -13.31 -7.81
C GLN A 17 -0.21 -11.93 -8.45
N GLU A 18 -1.36 -11.26 -8.37
CA GLU A 18 -1.55 -9.91 -8.89
C GLU A 18 -1.22 -8.89 -7.81
N PHE A 19 -0.45 -7.86 -8.17
CA PHE A 19 -0.04 -6.80 -7.25
C PHE A 19 -0.42 -5.43 -7.81
N LEU A 20 -0.85 -4.56 -6.91
CA LEU A 20 -0.82 -3.13 -7.13
C LEU A 20 0.61 -2.65 -6.91
N VAL A 21 1.26 -2.15 -7.97
CA VAL A 21 2.61 -1.60 -7.88
C VAL A 21 2.53 -0.10 -7.80
N PHE A 22 3.23 0.52 -6.85
CA PHE A 22 3.30 1.97 -6.72
C PHE A 22 4.70 2.43 -6.35
N THR A 23 5.03 3.66 -6.71
CA THR A 23 6.35 4.25 -6.43
C THR A 23 6.30 5.14 -5.19
N LEU A 24 7.34 5.03 -4.35
CA LEU A 24 7.60 5.89 -3.21
C LEU A 24 9.01 6.48 -3.35
N GLY A 25 9.10 7.75 -3.75
CA GLY A 25 10.38 8.33 -4.13
C GLY A 25 10.89 7.65 -5.41
N ASP A 26 12.07 7.03 -5.33
CA ASP A 26 12.70 6.31 -6.45
C ASP A 26 12.52 4.78 -6.35
N GLU A 27 11.77 4.30 -5.36
CA GLU A 27 11.59 2.86 -5.11
C GLU A 27 10.18 2.38 -5.48
N GLU A 28 10.07 1.17 -6.01
CA GLU A 28 8.81 0.50 -6.34
C GLU A 28 8.40 -0.49 -5.25
N TYR A 29 7.11 -0.43 -4.87
CA TYR A 29 6.50 -1.27 -3.86
C TYR A 29 5.29 -2.00 -4.43
N GLY A 30 5.01 -3.19 -3.91
CA GLY A 30 3.86 -4.02 -4.32
C GLY A 30 2.97 -4.37 -3.14
N ILE A 31 1.66 -4.22 -3.31
CA ILE A 31 0.65 -4.75 -2.39
C ILE A 31 -0.20 -5.76 -3.15
N ASP A 32 -0.49 -6.91 -2.53
CA ASP A 32 -1.42 -7.89 -3.07
C ASP A 32 -2.75 -7.20 -3.42
N ILE A 33 -3.16 -7.27 -4.69
CA ILE A 33 -4.34 -6.54 -5.16
C ILE A 33 -5.60 -6.92 -4.41
N LEU A 34 -5.67 -8.16 -3.90
CA LEU A 34 -6.82 -8.65 -3.12
C LEU A 34 -6.92 -8.01 -1.73
N LYS A 35 -5.85 -7.37 -1.25
CA LYS A 35 -5.84 -6.60 0.00
C LYS A 35 -6.17 -5.12 -0.21
N VAL A 36 -6.27 -4.65 -1.44
CA VAL A 36 -6.58 -3.25 -1.76
C VAL A 36 -8.10 -3.07 -1.78
N GLN A 37 -8.63 -2.25 -0.88
CA GLN A 37 -10.06 -1.98 -0.82
C GLN A 37 -10.50 -0.94 -1.87
N GLU A 38 -9.72 0.14 -2.01
CA GLU A 38 -9.94 1.20 -3.00
C GLU A 38 -8.68 2.06 -3.15
N ILE A 39 -8.54 2.73 -4.29
CA ILE A 39 -7.50 3.72 -4.55
C ILE A 39 -8.18 5.09 -4.57
N ARG A 40 -7.70 6.03 -3.75
CA ARG A 40 -8.23 7.40 -3.69
C ARG A 40 -7.12 8.42 -3.85
N GLY A 41 -7.52 9.60 -4.32
CA GLY A 41 -6.71 10.81 -4.19
C GLY A 41 -6.56 11.24 -2.73
N TYR A 42 -5.55 12.06 -2.46
CA TYR A 42 -5.32 12.60 -1.13
C TYR A 42 -6.36 13.68 -0.79
N ASP A 43 -7.26 13.38 0.14
CA ASP A 43 -8.24 14.32 0.69
C ASP A 43 -7.78 14.94 2.01
N GLN A 44 -8.54 15.88 2.55
CA GLN A 44 -8.26 16.48 3.86
C GLN A 44 -8.28 15.42 4.97
N VAL A 45 -7.16 15.32 5.70
CA VAL A 45 -6.99 14.41 6.84
C VAL A 45 -7.27 15.14 8.14
N THR A 46 -8.06 14.54 9.03
CA THR A 46 -8.26 15.06 10.39
C THR A 46 -7.07 14.66 11.26
N ARG A 47 -6.25 15.63 11.67
CA ARG A 47 -5.06 15.38 12.49
C ARG A 47 -5.43 14.96 13.92
N ILE A 48 -4.66 14.03 14.47
CA ILE A 48 -4.79 13.59 15.86
C ILE A 48 -3.53 14.06 16.62
N ALA A 49 -3.71 14.65 17.79
CA ALA A 49 -2.60 15.05 18.64
C ALA A 49 -1.92 13.83 19.30
N ASN A 50 -0.62 13.92 19.57
CA ASN A 50 0.17 12.87 20.25
C ASN A 50 0.24 11.52 19.51
N THR A 51 0.04 11.48 18.20
CA THR A 51 0.28 10.28 17.40
C THR A 51 1.73 10.21 16.92
N PRO A 52 2.27 9.01 16.68
CA PRO A 52 3.55 8.84 15.99
C PRO A 52 3.57 9.60 14.65
N GLU A 53 4.73 10.11 14.24
CA GLU A 53 4.87 10.96 13.04
C GLU A 53 4.43 10.29 11.74
N PHE A 54 4.52 8.96 11.66
CA PHE A 54 4.04 8.20 10.50
C PHE A 54 2.51 8.15 10.40
N ILE A 55 1.78 8.59 11.44
CA ILE A 55 0.32 8.73 11.40
C ILE A 55 -0.01 10.19 11.09
N ARG A 56 -0.53 10.45 9.90
CA ARG A 56 -0.96 11.80 9.49
C ARG A 56 -2.27 12.22 10.16
N GLY A 57 -3.08 11.24 10.56
CA GLY A 57 -4.36 11.45 11.22
C GLY A 57 -5.35 10.36 10.83
N VAL A 58 -6.62 10.73 10.72
CA VAL A 58 -7.72 9.84 10.31
C VAL A 58 -8.54 10.46 9.19
N THR A 59 -9.18 9.59 8.40
CA THR A 59 -10.20 9.97 7.42
C THR A 59 -11.49 9.20 7.69
N ASN A 60 -12.62 9.73 7.21
CA ASN A 60 -13.88 9.03 7.21
C ASN A 60 -14.06 8.33 5.86
N LEU A 61 -14.05 7.00 5.89
CA LEU A 61 -14.32 6.16 4.74
C LEU A 61 -15.69 5.50 4.89
N ARG A 62 -16.71 6.02 4.19
CA ARG A 62 -18.09 5.51 4.18
C ARG A 62 -18.69 5.31 5.59
N GLY A 63 -18.42 6.26 6.48
CA GLY A 63 -18.86 6.22 7.88
C GLY A 63 -17.88 5.54 8.83
N VAL A 64 -16.79 4.94 8.34
CA VAL A 64 -15.76 4.28 9.15
C VAL A 64 -14.55 5.19 9.30
N ILE A 65 -14.08 5.39 10.53
CA ILE A 65 -12.86 6.16 10.79
C ILE A 65 -11.65 5.26 10.56
N VAL A 66 -10.82 5.63 9.58
CA VAL A 66 -9.65 4.87 9.15
C VAL A 66 -8.39 5.73 9.34
N PRO A 67 -7.32 5.21 9.97
CA PRO A 67 -6.06 5.94 10.11
C PRO A 67 -5.35 6.07 8.77
N ILE A 68 -4.76 7.25 8.54
CA ILE A 68 -3.90 7.52 7.39
C ILE A 68 -2.44 7.43 7.83
N ILE A 69 -1.71 6.49 7.23
CA ILE A 69 -0.29 6.27 7.47
C ILE A 69 0.51 6.86 6.30
N ASP A 70 1.52 7.67 6.62
CA ASP A 70 2.52 8.12 5.65
C ASP A 70 3.59 7.05 5.49
N LEU A 71 3.57 6.35 4.34
CA LEU A 71 4.54 5.30 4.05
C LEU A 71 5.97 5.84 3.88
N ARG A 72 6.18 7.11 3.50
CA ARG A 72 7.54 7.69 3.39
C ARG A 72 8.19 7.76 4.76
N VAL A 73 7.45 8.30 5.73
CA VAL A 73 7.89 8.39 7.13
C VAL A 73 8.00 6.98 7.73
N LYS A 74 7.05 6.10 7.43
CA LYS A 74 7.03 4.74 7.99
C LYS A 74 8.22 3.88 7.53
N PHE A 75 8.64 4.02 6.28
CA PHE A 75 9.77 3.29 5.72
C PHE A 75 11.10 4.06 5.78
N ALA A 76 11.13 5.20 6.49
CA ALA A 76 12.31 6.03 6.64
C ALA A 76 12.98 6.40 5.29
N GLN A 77 12.16 6.68 4.26
CA GLN A 77 12.65 7.12 2.96
C GLN A 77 13.24 8.54 3.08
N PRO A 78 14.44 8.80 2.51
CA PRO A 78 15.06 10.13 2.57
C PRO A 78 14.17 11.18 1.89
N ASP A 79 14.18 12.39 2.47
CA ASP A 79 13.29 13.53 2.17
C ASP A 79 13.06 13.76 0.67
N VAL A 80 11.91 13.30 0.18
CA VAL A 80 11.31 13.85 -1.04
C VAL A 80 10.32 14.90 -0.58
N GLU A 81 10.69 16.18 -0.79
CA GLU A 81 9.86 17.34 -0.50
C GLU A 81 8.39 17.08 -0.92
N TYR A 82 7.46 17.43 -0.05
CA TYR A 82 6.03 17.39 -0.31
C TYR A 82 5.67 18.55 -1.27
N ASN A 83 6.22 18.54 -2.48
CA ASN A 83 5.85 19.49 -3.52
C ASN A 83 4.47 19.10 -4.07
N GLU A 84 3.67 20.09 -4.47
CA GLU A 84 2.32 19.89 -4.99
C GLU A 84 2.26 19.02 -6.26
N LYS A 85 3.41 18.66 -6.85
CA LYS A 85 3.56 17.80 -8.03
C LYS A 85 3.70 16.30 -7.70
N HIS A 86 3.99 15.90 -6.47
CA HIS A 86 4.04 14.47 -6.08
C HIS A 86 2.70 13.92 -5.55
N ARG A 87 1.57 14.55 -5.90
CA ARG A 87 0.21 14.14 -5.50
C ARG A 87 -0.29 12.81 -6.12
N GLY A 88 0.53 12.12 -6.91
CA GLY A 88 0.17 10.85 -7.53
C GLY A 88 1.04 9.71 -7.02
N TYR A 89 0.48 8.84 -6.18
CA TYR A 89 0.92 7.44 -6.22
C TYR A 89 0.58 6.93 -7.61
N ARG A 90 1.58 6.78 -8.48
CA ARG A 90 1.40 6.11 -9.78
C ARG A 90 1.24 4.64 -9.47
N ALA A 91 -0.01 4.20 -9.36
CA ALA A 91 -0.33 2.81 -9.14
C ALA A 91 -0.54 2.15 -10.51
N GLU A 92 0.39 1.31 -10.94
CA GLU A 92 0.22 0.46 -12.11
C GLU A 92 -0.18 -0.93 -11.61
N SER A 93 -1.33 -1.43 -12.08
CA SER A 93 -1.59 -2.85 -11.97
C SER A 93 -0.51 -3.55 -12.79
N GLY A 94 0.43 -4.20 -12.11
CA GLY A 94 1.40 -5.08 -12.73
C GLY A 94 0.68 -6.31 -13.25
N LYS A 95 -0.07 -6.15 -14.34
CA LYS A 95 -0.74 -7.23 -15.05
C LYS A 95 0.01 -7.42 -16.35
N SER A 96 0.30 -8.68 -16.68
CA SER A 96 0.37 -9.11 -18.06
C SER A 96 -0.95 -8.71 -18.75
N ARG A 97 -1.02 -7.46 -19.21
CA ARG A 97 -2.15 -6.80 -19.90
C ARG A 97 -3.48 -6.80 -19.12
N GLY A 98 -3.82 -5.66 -18.53
CA GLY A 98 -5.20 -5.31 -18.21
C GLY A 98 -5.31 -3.95 -17.53
N ARG A 99 -5.72 -2.94 -18.30
CA ARG A 99 -5.99 -1.57 -17.88
C ARG A 99 -7.12 -1.54 -16.84
N TYR A 100 -6.93 -0.83 -15.74
CA TYR A 100 -8.04 -0.36 -14.90
C TYR A 100 -8.05 1.17 -14.91
N CYS A 101 -9.03 1.72 -15.65
CA CYS A 101 -9.52 3.08 -15.52
C CYS A 101 -10.92 2.94 -14.91
N GLY A 102 -11.19 3.63 -13.81
CA GLY A 102 -12.50 3.70 -13.16
C GLY A 102 -12.50 4.80 -12.13
#